data_AF-A0A849GFW0-F1
#
_entry.id   AF-A0A849GFW0-F1
#
_cell.length_a   1.000
_cell.length_b   1.000
_cell.length_c   1.000
_cell.angle_alpha   90.00
_cell.angle_beta   90.00
_cell.angle_gamma   90.00
#
_symmetry.space_group_name_H-M   'P 1'
#
loop_
_entity.id
_entity.type
_entity.pdbx_description
1 polymer ?
#
loop_
_entity_poly.entity_id
_entity_poly.type
_entity_poly.pdbx_seq_one_letter_code
_entity_poly.pdbx_strand_id
1 'polypeptide(L)'
;SFLSSDKKFASGMYKSGAVRFEITEPYGVDEYMYFLEGGVTLTSGDGFVQVINAGEAVTIPKEWTGIWETQGYTKIWVIYSEDGSGLE
;
A
#
# COMPACT_ATOMS: atom_id res chain seq x y z
N SER A 1 -11.34 7.92 -7.70
CA SER A 1 -11.25 6.52 -7.26
C SER A 1 -12.53 5.80 -7.69
N PHE A 2 -12.50 4.47 -7.68
CA PHE A 2 -13.65 3.57 -7.83
C PHE A 2 -13.91 2.88 -6.49
N LEU A 3 -15.18 2.63 -6.17
CA LEU A 3 -15.62 1.79 -5.05
C LEU A 3 -16.67 0.83 -5.59
N SER A 4 -16.51 -0.47 -5.32
CA SER A 4 -17.47 -1.50 -5.73
C SER A 4 -18.79 -1.34 -4.99
N SER A 5 -19.89 -1.84 -5.58
CA SER A 5 -21.22 -1.73 -4.99
C SER A 5 -21.38 -2.44 -3.64
N ASP A 6 -20.59 -3.49 -3.40
CA ASP A 6 -20.53 -4.20 -2.12
C ASP A 6 -19.57 -3.56 -1.11
N LYS A 7 -18.87 -2.48 -1.51
CA LYS A 7 -17.90 -1.72 -0.72
C LYS A 7 -16.72 -2.55 -0.19
N LYS A 8 -16.39 -3.66 -0.85
CA LYS A 8 -15.26 -4.52 -0.46
C LYS A 8 -14.02 -4.33 -1.33
N PHE A 9 -14.17 -3.62 -2.45
CA PHE A 9 -13.10 -3.40 -3.41
C PHE A 9 -13.07 -1.93 -3.82
N ALA A 10 -11.88 -1.33 -3.81
CA ALA A 10 -11.69 0.02 -4.29
C ALA A 10 -10.39 0.14 -5.07
N SER A 11 -10.33 1.12 -5.97
CA SER A 11 -9.09 1.43 -6.67
C SER A 11 -8.97 2.92 -6.94
N GLY A 12 -7.74 3.38 -7.17
CA GLY A 12 -7.49 4.78 -7.45
C GLY A 12 -6.03 5.10 -7.65
N MET A 13 -5.74 6.39 -7.54
CA MET A 13 -4.38 6.92 -7.59
C MET A 13 -4.10 7.69 -6.31
N TYR A 14 -2.85 7.65 -5.88
CA TYR A 14 -2.39 8.39 -4.71
C TYR A 14 -0.99 8.93 -4.96
N LYS A 15 -0.71 10.10 -4.36
CA LYS A 15 0.61 10.73 -4.39
C LYS A 15 1.06 10.99 -2.96
N SER A 16 2.27 10.57 -2.65
CA SER A 16 2.93 10.82 -1.37
C SER A 16 4.17 11.67 -1.55
N GLY A 17 4.48 12.49 -0.54
CA GLY A 17 5.79 13.10 -0.38
C GLY A 17 6.75 12.18 0.39
N ALA A 18 7.88 12.71 0.84
CA ALA A 18 8.79 11.97 1.70
C ALA A 18 8.14 11.68 3.06
N VAL A 19 8.06 10.40 3.43
CA VAL A 19 7.49 9.93 4.69
C VAL A 19 8.17 8.65 5.16
N ARG A 20 8.16 8.43 6.47
CA ARG A 20 8.53 7.16 7.09
C ARG A 20 7.49 6.81 8.16
N PHE A 21 6.85 5.66 8.00
CA PHE A 21 5.90 5.13 8.97
C PHE A 21 6.43 3.82 9.56
N GLU A 22 6.23 3.65 10.86
CA GLU A 22 6.36 2.37 11.53
C GLU A 22 4.96 1.83 11.79
N ILE A 23 4.63 0.73 11.12
CA ILE A 23 3.34 0.07 11.14
C ILE A 23 3.47 -1.10 12.11
N THR A 24 3.09 -0.86 13.37
CA THR A 24 3.16 -1.83 14.47
C THR A 24 1.90 -2.67 14.62
N GLU A 25 0.77 -2.18 14.08
CA GLU A 25 -0.50 -2.89 14.01
C GLU A 25 -0.76 -3.37 12.57
N PRO A 26 -1.52 -4.45 12.37
CA PRO A 26 -1.86 -4.96 11.03
C PRO A 26 -2.38 -3.87 10.09
N TYR A 27 -1.90 -3.86 8.84
CA TYR A 27 -2.27 -2.90 7.81
C TYR A 27 -3.79 -2.80 7.55
N GLY A 28 -4.52 -3.89 7.79
CA GLY A 28 -5.98 -3.93 7.84
C GLY A 28 -6.66 -4.21 6.49
N VAL A 29 -5.94 -4.09 5.37
CA VAL A 29 -6.46 -4.38 4.03
C VAL A 29 -5.43 -5.09 3.15
N ASP A 30 -5.90 -5.85 2.17
CA ASP A 30 -5.03 -6.38 1.13
C ASP A 30 -4.88 -5.31 0.04
N GLU A 31 -3.64 -4.85 -0.20
CA GLU A 31 -3.38 -3.78 -1.17
C GLU A 31 -2.40 -4.23 -2.24
N TYR A 32 -2.83 -4.16 -3.51
CA TYR A 32 -1.94 -4.14 -4.66
C TYR A 32 -1.59 -2.70 -5.03
N MET A 33 -0.33 -2.47 -5.35
CA MET A 33 0.19 -1.17 -5.77
C MET A 33 1.04 -1.30 -7.02
N TYR A 34 0.91 -0.32 -7.90
CA TYR A 34 1.80 -0.12 -9.04
C TYR A 34 2.37 1.29 -9.01
N PHE A 35 3.69 1.42 -8.99
CA PHE A 35 4.36 2.71 -8.84
C PHE A 35 4.62 3.33 -10.22
N LEU A 36 4.07 4.52 -10.45
CA LEU A 36 4.23 5.28 -11.70
C LEU A 36 5.48 6.16 -11.67
N GLU A 37 5.76 6.75 -10.51
CA GLU A 37 6.90 7.63 -10.27
C GLU A 37 7.41 7.42 -8.85
N GLY A 38 8.70 7.66 -8.62
CA GLY A 38 9.32 7.46 -7.32
C GLY A 38 9.38 5.98 -6.92
N GLY A 39 9.21 5.70 -5.64
CA GLY A 39 9.26 4.34 -5.11
C GLY A 39 9.07 4.27 -3.59
N VAL A 40 9.13 3.07 -3.04
CA VAL A 40 9.04 2.81 -1.60
C VAL A 40 10.02 1.71 -1.20
N THR A 41 10.61 1.85 -0.02
CA THR A 41 11.31 0.78 0.68
C THR A 41 10.38 0.24 1.76
N LEU A 42 10.06 -1.05 1.67
CA LEU A 42 9.27 -1.78 2.64
C LEU A 42 10.19 -2.74 3.40
N THR A 43 10.29 -2.55 4.71
CA THR A 43 10.99 -3.50 5.59
C THR A 43 9.94 -4.22 6.43
N SER A 44 9.66 -5.49 6.16
CA SER A 44 8.68 -6.26 6.93
C SER A 44 9.15 -6.52 8.37
N GLY A 45 8.23 -6.89 9.26
CA GLY A 45 8.52 -7.15 10.68
C GLY A 45 9.57 -8.26 10.94
N ASP A 46 9.82 -9.14 9.97
CA ASP A 46 10.89 -10.15 10.00
C ASP A 46 12.27 -9.61 9.53
N GLY A 47 12.34 -8.34 9.14
CA GLY A 47 13.53 -7.67 8.66
C GLY A 47 13.80 -7.81 7.16
N PHE A 48 12.94 -8.49 6.39
CA PHE A 48 13.10 -8.56 4.93
C PHE A 48 12.83 -7.19 4.29
N VAL A 49 13.74 -6.76 3.42
CA VAL A 49 13.69 -5.45 2.76
C VAL A 49 13.38 -5.62 1.28
N GLN A 50 12.35 -4.91 0.82
CA GLN A 50 12.00 -4.80 -0.59
C GLN A 50 12.04 -3.33 -1.00
N VAL A 51 12.72 -3.03 -2.10
CA VAL A 51 12.72 -1.71 -2.73
C VAL A 51 11.90 -1.81 -3.99
N ILE A 52 10.85 -1.01 -4.08
CA ILE A 52 9.92 -0.97 -5.20
C ILE A 52 10.09 0.38 -5.89
N ASN A 53 10.41 0.36 -7.18
CA ASN A 53 10.68 1.52 -8.01
C ASN A 53 9.52 1.79 -8.97
N ALA A 54 9.57 2.94 -9.64
CA ALA A 54 8.68 3.25 -10.75
C ALA A 54 8.76 2.17 -11.84
N GLY A 55 7.59 1.71 -12.29
CA GLY A 55 7.44 0.58 -13.22
C GLY A 55 7.25 -0.77 -12.55
N GLU A 56 7.35 -0.84 -11.21
CA GLU A 56 7.23 -2.08 -10.44
C GLU A 56 5.92 -2.12 -9.63
N ALA A 57 5.56 -3.34 -9.22
CA ALA A 57 4.37 -3.62 -8.45
C ALA A 57 4.68 -4.40 -7.18
N VAL A 58 3.82 -4.26 -6.18
CA VAL A 58 3.84 -5.06 -4.96
C VAL A 58 2.42 -5.30 -4.46
N THR A 59 2.20 -6.44 -3.82
CA THR A 59 1.00 -6.71 -3.03
C THR A 59 1.42 -6.93 -1.59
N ILE A 60 0.76 -6.25 -0.66
CA ILE A 60 0.93 -6.50 0.77
C ILE A 60 -0.38 -7.05 1.36
N PRO A 61 -0.30 -8.02 2.28
CA PRO A 61 -1.48 -8.59 2.94
C PRO A 61 -1.99 -7.68 4.05
N LYS A 62 -3.26 -7.86 4.46
CA LYS A 62 -3.85 -7.12 5.58
C LYS A 62 -3.10 -7.28 6.91
N GLU A 63 -2.38 -8.38 7.10
CA GLU A 63 -1.57 -8.65 8.29
C GLU A 63 -0.19 -7.97 8.27
N TRP A 64 0.15 -7.27 7.18
CA TRP A 64 1.48 -6.69 7.01
C TRP A 64 1.80 -5.68 8.13
N THR A 65 2.99 -5.83 8.70
CA THR A 65 3.61 -4.90 9.66
C THR A 65 5.06 -4.65 9.26
N GLY A 66 5.60 -3.50 9.63
CA GLY A 66 6.96 -3.13 9.26
C GLY A 66 7.17 -1.63 9.11
N ILE A 67 8.22 -1.28 8.36
CA ILE A 67 8.58 0.09 8.06
C ILE A 67 8.23 0.38 6.61
N TRP A 68 7.46 1.46 6.41
CA TRP A 68 7.17 2.03 5.11
C TRP A 68 7.95 3.33 4.95
N GLU A 69 8.91 3.38 4.03
CA GLU A 69 9.76 4.55 3.84
C GLU A 69 9.82 4.98 2.37
N THR A 70 9.68 6.27 2.10
CA THR A 70 9.76 6.82 0.74
C THR A 70 10.29 8.24 0.74
N GLN A 71 10.89 8.66 -0.37
CA GLN A 71 11.20 10.07 -0.68
C GLN A 71 10.08 10.77 -1.49
N GLY A 72 9.00 10.04 -1.78
CA GLY A 72 7.87 10.47 -2.58
C GLY A 72 7.58 9.50 -3.72
N TYR A 73 6.29 9.33 -4.05
CA TYR A 73 5.85 8.48 -5.15
C TYR A 73 4.47 8.89 -5.68
N THR A 74 4.18 8.43 -6.89
CA THR A 74 2.81 8.38 -7.45
C THR A 74 2.48 6.92 -7.71
N LYS A 75 1.36 6.40 -7.17
CA LYS A 75 0.95 5.00 -7.34
C LYS A 75 -0.49 4.86 -7.84
N ILE A 76 -0.76 3.77 -8.54
CA ILE A 76 -2.09 3.17 -8.66
C ILE A 76 -2.23 2.20 -7.49
N TRP A 77 -3.38 2.22 -6.81
CA TRP A 77 -3.70 1.29 -5.73
C TRP A 77 -4.99 0.52 -6.04
N VAL A 78 -5.05 -0.72 -5.57
CA VAL A 78 -6.21 -1.60 -5.59
C VAL A 78 -6.30 -2.25 -4.23
N ILE A 79 -7.39 -2.01 -3.52
CA ILE A 79 -7.60 -2.49 -2.17
C ILE A 79 -8.78 -3.46 -2.13
N TYR A 80 -8.60 -4.56 -1.43
CA TYR A 80 -9.67 -5.45 -0.97
C TYR A 80 -9.79 -5.37 0.56
N SER A 81 -11.02 -5.28 1.06
CA SER A 81 -11.35 -5.33 2.48
C SER A 81 -12.52 -6.28 2.68
N GLU A 82 -12.33 -7.32 3.50
CA GLU A 82 -13.32 -8.37 3.73
C GLU A 82 -14.64 -7.83 4.33
N ASP A 83 -14.54 -6.86 5.23
CA ASP A 83 -15.66 -6.22 5.92
C ASP A 83 -15.96 -4.80 5.43
N GLY A 84 -15.16 -4.27 4.50
CA GLY A 84 -15.28 -2.93 3.93
C GLY A 84 -14.82 -1.79 4.85
N SER A 85 -14.33 -2.10 6.06
CA SER A 85 -13.97 -1.10 7.07
C SER A 85 -12.80 -0.18 6.67
N GLY A 86 -12.02 -0.57 5.66
CA GLY A 86 -10.88 0.19 5.15
C GLY A 86 -11.17 1.07 3.91
N LEU A 87 -12.42 1.18 3.47
CA LEU A 87 -12.78 1.76 2.16
C LEU A 87 -13.77 2.95 2.21
N GLU A 88 -13.98 3.56 3.39
CA GLU A 88 -14.91 4.70 3.58
C GLU A 88 -14.35 6.08 3.16
#